data_AF-A0A424SQ14-F1
#
_entry.id   AF-A0A424SQ14-F1
#
_cell.length_a   1.000
_cell.length_b   1.000
_cell.length_c   1.000
_cell.angle_alpha   90.00
_cell.angle_beta   90.00
_cell.angle_gamma   90.00
#
_symmetry.space_group_name_H-M   'P 1'
#
loop_
_entity.id
_entity.type
_entity.pdbx_description
1 polymer ?
#
loop_
_entity_poly.entity_id
_entity_poly.type
_entity_poly.pdbx_seq_one_letter_code
_entity_poly.pdbx_strand_id
1 'polypeptide(L)' 'MSNKFNTHELIERAWCDKTDFEAISETESLNENDVKKILRKNLKKRSYVLWRKRIAKIKSNKKLSKLF' A
#
# COMPACT_ATOMS: atom_id res chain seq x y z
N MET A 1 -17.62 -9.57 -18.05
CA MET A 1 -17.87 -9.78 -16.61
C MET A 1 -17.25 -8.63 -15.85
N SER A 2 -18.04 -7.99 -14.98
CA SER A 2 -17.68 -6.80 -14.21
C SER A 2 -16.43 -7.06 -13.37
N ASN A 3 -15.35 -6.32 -13.63
CA ASN A 3 -14.14 -6.37 -12.83
C ASN A 3 -14.49 -5.80 -11.45
N LYS A 4 -14.78 -6.69 -10.51
CA LYS A 4 -15.27 -6.33 -9.19
C LYS A 4 -14.08 -5.81 -8.40
N PHE A 5 -13.96 -4.49 -8.29
CA PHE A 5 -12.96 -3.85 -7.45
C PHE A 5 -13.09 -4.36 -6.01
N ASN A 6 -12.23 -5.30 -5.62
CA ASN A 6 -12.28 -5.91 -4.30
C ASN A 6 -11.32 -5.13 -3.39
N THR A 7 -11.88 -4.26 -2.56
CA THR A 7 -11.13 -3.54 -1.52
C THR A 7 -10.33 -4.49 -0.62
N HIS A 8 -10.80 -5.71 -0.41
CA HIS A 8 -10.06 -6.75 0.33
C HIS A 8 -8.74 -7.14 -0.37
N GLU A 9 -8.77 -7.36 -1.68
CA GLU A 9 -7.59 -7.74 -2.47
C GLU A 9 -6.56 -6.60 -2.50
N LEU A 10 -7.01 -5.36 -2.65
CA LEU A 10 -6.14 -4.19 -2.53
C LEU A 10 -5.52 -4.09 -1.12
N ILE A 11 -6.29 -4.33 -0.06
CA ILE A 11 -5.78 -4.30 1.32
C ILE A 11 -4.74 -5.40 1.52
N GLU A 12 -5.00 -6.62 1.06
CA GLU A 12 -4.06 -7.75 1.12
C GLU A 12 -2.77 -7.44 0.37
N ARG A 13 -2.89 -6.90 -0.84
CA ARG A 13 -1.74 -6.49 -1.67
C ARG A 13 -0.95 -5.36 -1.02
N ALA A 14 -1.62 -4.37 -0.45
CA ALA A 14 -0.98 -3.27 0.28
C ALA A 14 -0.40 -3.69 1.64
N TRP A 15 -0.85 -4.82 2.21
CA TRP A 15 -0.30 -5.40 3.43
C TRP A 15 0.87 -6.36 3.17
N CYS A 16 0.95 -6.90 1.95
CA CYS A 16 2.09 -7.67 1.50
C CYS A 16 3.28 -6.70 1.38
N ASP A 17 4.18 -6.71 2.37
CA ASP A 17 5.36 -5.82 2.52
C ASP A 17 6.31 -5.79 1.30
N LYS A 18 6.04 -6.58 0.27
CA LYS A 18 6.80 -6.68 -0.98
C LYS A 18 6.19 -5.91 -2.15
N THR A 19 5.01 -5.31 -2.00
CA THR A 19 4.35 -4.62 -3.12
C THR A 19 4.66 -3.13 -3.08
N ASP A 20 5.38 -2.67 -4.11
CA ASP A 20 5.61 -1.25 -4.32
C ASP A 20 4.33 -0.54 -4.72
N PHE A 21 4.19 0.71 -4.26
CA PHE A 21 3.07 1.56 -4.65
C PHE A 21 2.98 1.75 -6.17
N GLU A 22 4.12 1.66 -6.85
CA GLU A 22 4.23 1.71 -8.30
C GLU A 22 3.52 0.52 -8.96
N ALA A 23 3.75 -0.71 -8.48
CA ALA A 23 3.06 -1.91 -8.97
C ALA A 23 1.54 -1.88 -8.70
N ILE A 24 1.12 -1.31 -7.56
CA ILE A 24 -0.31 -1.09 -7.27
C ILE A 24 -0.90 -0.05 -8.23
N SER A 25 -0.16 1.02 -8.51
CA SER A 25 -0.59 2.05 -9.45
C SER A 25 -0.68 1.55 -10.88
N GLU A 26 0.20 0.63 -11.30
CA GLU A 26 0.12 -0.01 -12.63
C GLU A 26 -1.08 -0.94 -12.74
N THR A 27 -1.35 -1.73 -11.70
CA THR A 27 -2.43 -2.74 -11.75
C THR A 27 -3.81 -2.12 -11.59
N GLU A 28 -3.95 -1.15 -10.67
CA GLU A 28 -5.25 -0.58 -10.31
C GLU A 28 -5.45 0.84 -10.85
N SER A 29 -4.46 1.41 -11.53
CA SER A 29 -4.47 2.83 -11.95
C SER A 29 -4.72 3.78 -10.77
N LEU A 30 -4.33 3.38 -9.56
CA LEU A 30 -4.52 4.13 -8.31
C LEU A 30 -3.21 4.74 -7.83
N ASN A 31 -3.25 6.04 -7.52
CA ASN A 31 -2.09 6.71 -6.92
C ASN A 31 -1.90 6.32 -5.44
N GLU A 32 -0.69 6.51 -4.91
CA GLU A 32 -0.38 6.25 -3.48
C GLU A 32 -1.38 6.96 -2.55
N ASN A 33 -1.86 8.14 -2.92
CA ASN A 33 -2.87 8.88 -2.16
C ASN A 33 -4.24 8.21 -2.14
N ASP A 34 -4.67 7.59 -3.24
CA ASP A 34 -5.98 6.95 -3.30
C ASP A 34 -5.96 5.62 -2.57
N VAL A 35 -4.88 4.85 -2.68
CA VAL A 35 -4.63 3.66 -1.85
C VAL A 35 -4.65 4.03 -0.37
N LYS A 36 -3.99 5.13 0.04
CA LYS A 36 -4.04 5.63 1.42
C LYS A 36 -5.45 6.00 1.87
N LYS A 37 -6.27 6.61 1.01
CA LYS A 37 -7.67 6.95 1.33
C LYS A 37 -8.51 5.69 1.51
N ILE A 38 -8.36 4.71 0.64
CA ILE A 38 -9.09 3.45 0.69
C ILE A 38 -8.73 2.69 1.97
N LEU A 39 -7.43 2.52 2.25
CA LEU A 39 -6.96 1.89 3.50
C LEU A 39 -7.45 2.64 4.74
N ARG A 40 -7.45 3.97 4.71
CA ARG A 40 -7.93 4.78 5.83
C ARG A 40 -9.44 4.64 6.07
N LYS A 41 -10.22 4.45 5.01
CA LYS A 41 -11.68 4.23 5.10
C LYS A 41 -12.03 2.81 5.54
N ASN A 42 -11.23 1.81 5.17
CA ASN A 42 -11.54 0.41 5.42
C ASN A 42 -10.85 -0.18 6.67
N LEU A 43 -9.69 0.33 7.09
CA LEU A 43 -8.97 -0.18 8.26
C LEU A 43 -9.31 0.59 9.53
N LYS A 44 -9.25 -0.12 10.66
CA LYS A 44 -9.23 0.51 11.99
C LYS A 44 -8.04 1.45 12.12
N LYS A 45 -8.22 2.57 12.82
CA LYS A 45 -7.19 3.61 13.05
C LYS A 45 -5.85 3.03 13.50
N ARG A 46 -5.86 2.07 14.44
CA ARG A 46 -4.64 1.42 14.96
C ARG A 46 -3.91 0.60 13.88
N SER A 47 -4.63 -0.14 13.07
CA SER A 47 -4.08 -0.92 11.94
C SER A 47 -3.48 -0.01 10.87
N TYR A 48 -4.16 1.09 10.53
CA TYR A 48 -3.65 2.08 9.59
C TYR A 48 -2.33 2.73 10.07
N VAL A 49 -2.23 3.05 11.37
CA VAL A 49 -0.99 3.59 11.96
C VAL A 49 0.16 2.58 11.88
N LEU A 50 -0.09 1.30 12.16
CA LEU A 50 0.94 0.26 12.04
C LEU A 50 1.43 0.08 10.60
N TRP A 51 0.51 0.03 9.64
CA TRP A 51 0.84 -0.02 8.23
C TRP A 51 1.71 1.18 7.79
N ARG A 52 1.36 2.39 8.22
CA ARG A 52 2.17 3.61 7.96
C ARG A 52 3.59 3.50 8.51
N LYS A 53 3.76 2.92 9.71
CA LYS A 53 5.10 2.71 10.30
C LYS A 53 5.93 1.71 9.48
N ARG A 54 5.31 0.63 8.98
CA ARG A 54 6.00 -0.38 8.14
C ARG A 54 6.47 0.22 6.82
N ILE A 55 5.60 0.96 6.14
CA ILE A 55 5.97 1.61 4.87
C ILE A 55 7.07 2.65 5.05
N ALA A 56 7.06 3.42 6.14
CA ALA A 56 8.15 4.34 6.45
C ALA A 56 9.49 3.59 6.61
N LYS A 57 9.49 2.44 7.29
CA LYS A 57 10.67 1.57 7.45
C LYS A 57 11.13 0.94 6.13
N ILE A 58 10.21 0.54 5.26
CA ILE A 58 10.56 0.01 3.93
C ILE A 58 11.19 1.12 3.07
N LYS A 59 10.60 2.32 3.05
CA LYS A 59 11.17 3.48 2.32
C LYS A 59 12.55 3.87 2.85
N SER A 60 12.80 3.81 4.17
CA SER A 60 14.13 4.07 4.73
C SER A 60 15.15 3.00 4.33
N ASN A 61 14.76 1.71 4.34
CA ASN A 61 15.64 0.62 3.93
C ASN A 61 16.01 0.70 2.44
N LYS A 62 15.05 1.05 1.57
CA LYS A 62 15.32 1.27 0.13
C LYS A 62 16.27 2.44 -0.15
N LYS A 63 16.27 3.46 0.70
CA LYS A 63 17.23 4.57 0.60
C LYS A 63 18.63 4.12 0.98
N LEU A 64 18.75 3.22 1.97
CA LEU A 64 20.01 2.63 2.36
C LEU A 64 20.61 1.73 1.27
N SER A 65 19.79 0.90 0.60
CA SER A 65 20.26 0.03 -0.50
C SER A 65 20.59 0.75 -1.80
N LYS A 66 20.27 2.05 -1.92
CA LYS A 66 20.64 2.91 -3.06
C LYS A 66 21.95 3.68 -2.82
N LEU A 67 22.52 3.58 -1.62
CA LEU A 67 23.75 4.27 -1.20
C LEU A 67 24.99 3.35 -1.22
N PHE A 68 24.82 2.07 -1.55
CA PHE A 68 25.90 1.09 -1.70
C PHE A 68 25.80 0.42 -3.07
#